data_AF-A0A496U1I0-F1
#
_entry.id   AF-A0A496U1I0-F1
#
_cell.length_a   1.000
_cell.length_b   1.000
_cell.length_c   1.000
_cell.angle_alpha   90.00
_cell.angle_beta   90.00
_cell.angle_gamma   90.00
#
_symmetry.space_group_name_H-M   'P 1'
#
loop_
_entity.id
_entity.type
_entity.pdbx_description
1 polymer ?
#
loop_
_entity_poly.entity_id
_entity_poly.type
_entity_poly.pdbx_seq_one_letter_code
_entity_poly.pdbx_strand_id
1 'polypeptide(L)'
;MAENFDQEKKNEVLFLQLIMTFETAAWQQMGKLKNPLTNKIEKDLEQARLSIDMLDMIKAKTEGSRTPNETKVLERILSQLKINFVEELEKERKQKAESEKKTEEKGEKKEQKSSNEKSKAQKSKDKKETN
;
A
#
# COMPACT_ATOMS: atom_id res chain seq x y z
N MET A 1 1.30 21.95 43.99
CA MET A 1 1.47 22.79 42.78
C MET A 1 2.60 22.29 41.87
N ALA A 2 3.69 21.69 42.39
CA ALA A 2 4.77 21.13 41.57
C ALA A 2 4.39 19.89 40.74
N GLU A 3 3.47 19.03 41.22
CA GLU A 3 3.15 17.77 40.54
C GLU A 3 2.42 17.92 39.18
N ASN A 4 1.73 19.04 38.95
CA ASN A 4 1.01 19.24 37.69
C ASN A 4 1.95 19.56 36.52
N PHE A 5 3.10 20.19 36.78
CA PHE A 5 4.03 20.62 35.74
C PHE A 5 4.81 19.43 35.14
N ASP A 6 5.11 18.42 35.97
CA ASP A 6 5.72 17.17 35.51
C ASP A 6 4.75 16.33 34.67
N GLN A 7 3.45 16.38 34.97
CA GLN A 7 2.43 15.69 34.18
C GLN A 7 2.25 16.29 32.78
N GLU A 8 2.23 17.62 32.64
CA GLU A 8 2.12 18.26 31.33
C GLU A 8 3.32 17.93 30.43
N LYS A 9 4.54 17.98 30.96
CA LYS A 9 5.74 17.55 30.21
C LYS A 9 5.70 16.08 29.84
N LYS A 10 5.25 15.22 30.75
CA LYS A 10 5.09 13.79 30.48
C LYS A 10 4.08 13.55 29.36
N ASN A 11 2.95 14.28 29.37
CA ASN A 11 1.93 14.18 28.33
C ASN A 11 2.47 14.64 26.97
N GLU A 12 3.27 15.71 26.91
CA GLU A 12 3.92 16.15 25.67
C GLU A 12 4.84 15.05 25.11
N VAL A 13 5.68 14.45 25.95
CA VAL A 13 6.57 13.34 25.53
C VAL A 13 5.76 12.13 25.05
N LEU A 14 4.69 11.75 25.77
CA LEU A 14 3.83 10.64 25.38
C LEU A 14 3.08 10.92 24.07
N PHE A 15 2.66 12.16 23.85
CA PHE A 15 2.00 12.58 22.62
C PHE A 15 2.94 12.48 21.43
N LEU A 16 4.18 12.96 21.57
CA LEU A 16 5.21 12.81 20.54
C LEU A 16 5.53 11.34 20.28
N GLN A 17 5.70 10.52 21.32
CA GLN A 17 5.94 9.08 21.20
C GLN A 17 4.80 8.39 20.43
N LEU A 18 3.55 8.75 20.71
CA LEU A 18 2.38 8.22 20.02
C LEU A 18 2.43 8.53 18.52
N ILE A 19 2.69 9.79 18.15
CA ILE A 19 2.81 10.21 16.76
C ILE A 19 3.95 9.44 16.06
N MET A 20 5.11 9.33 16.69
CA MET A 20 6.27 8.63 16.13
C MET A 20 6.00 7.14 15.90
N THR A 21 5.18 6.53 16.74
CA THR A 21 4.77 5.13 16.60
C THR A 21 3.89 4.94 15.36
N PHE A 22 2.89 5.81 15.17
CA PHE A 22 2.05 5.80 13.97
C PHE A 22 2.84 6.16 12.71
N GLU A 23 3.78 7.10 12.80
CA GLU A 23 4.70 7.42 11.72
C GLU A 23 5.47 6.16 11.29
N THR A 24 6.16 5.50 12.23
CA THR A 24 6.95 4.30 11.95
C THR A 24 6.10 3.18 11.36
N ALA A 25 4.88 2.98 11.89
CA ALA A 25 3.92 2.01 11.37
C ALA A 25 3.54 2.34 9.92
N ALA A 26 3.26 3.61 9.59
CA ALA A 26 2.95 4.04 8.24
C ALA A 26 4.14 3.83 7.29
N TRP A 27 5.39 4.11 7.72
CA TRP A 27 6.59 3.83 6.92
C TRP A 27 6.78 2.34 6.64
N GLN A 28 6.48 1.48 7.62
CA GLN A 28 6.51 0.03 7.45
C GLN A 28 5.42 -0.44 6.49
N GLN A 29 4.18 0.02 6.66
CA GLN A 29 3.03 -0.31 5.81
C GLN A 29 3.21 0.20 4.37
N MET A 30 3.87 1.34 4.17
CA MET A 30 4.27 1.81 2.83
C MET A 30 5.37 0.96 2.19
N GLY A 31 5.87 -0.07 2.88
CA GLY A 31 6.95 -0.93 2.39
C GLY A 31 8.32 -0.24 2.37
N LYS A 32 8.47 0.92 3.01
CA LYS A 32 9.74 1.65 3.10
C LYS A 32 10.63 1.14 4.24
N LEU A 33 10.03 0.47 5.22
CA LEU A 33 10.73 -0.14 6.33
C LEU A 33 10.52 -1.66 6.30
N LYS A 34 11.62 -2.43 6.34
CA LYS A 34 11.54 -3.90 6.42
C LYS A 34 11.02 -4.30 7.79
N ASN A 35 9.99 -5.15 7.85
CA ASN A 35 9.50 -5.67 9.11
C ASN A 35 10.62 -6.53 9.76
N PRO A 36 11.18 -6.12 10.93
CA PRO A 36 12.29 -6.84 11.55
C PRO A 36 11.90 -8.24 12.05
N LEU A 37 10.60 -8.51 12.22
CA LEU A 37 10.09 -9.80 12.69
C LEU A 37 9.89 -10.79 11.55
N THR A 38 9.39 -10.33 10.39
CA THR A 38 9.07 -11.22 9.27
C THR A 38 10.15 -11.26 8.20
N ASN A 39 11.12 -10.33 8.24
CA ASN A 39 12.10 -10.08 7.17
C ASN A 39 11.46 -9.81 5.80
N LYS A 40 10.15 -9.55 5.77
CA LYS A 40 9.39 -9.26 4.55
C LYS A 40 9.05 -7.79 4.51
N ILE A 41 9.09 -7.25 3.30
CA ILE A 41 8.51 -5.94 3.00
C ILE A 41 7.03 -6.22 2.75
N GLU A 42 6.22 -6.13 3.81
CA GLU A 42 4.76 -6.17 3.71
C GLU A 42 4.29 -4.76 3.39
N LYS A 43 4.14 -4.49 2.09
CA LYS A 43 3.55 -3.25 1.59
C LYS A 43 2.04 -3.43 1.59
N ASP A 44 1.37 -2.66 2.45
CA ASP A 44 -0.07 -2.55 2.55
C ASP A 44 -0.44 -1.06 2.61
N LEU A 45 -0.78 -0.51 1.44
CA LEU A 45 -1.18 0.88 1.34
C LEU A 45 -2.54 1.15 2.00
N GLU A 46 -3.42 0.17 2.14
CA GLU A 46 -4.67 0.37 2.88
C GLU A 46 -4.39 0.63 4.36
N GLN A 47 -3.49 -0.18 4.95
CA GLN A 47 -3.04 0.03 6.32
C GLN A 47 -2.29 1.36 6.50
N ALA A 48 -1.43 1.71 5.53
CA ALA A 48 -0.74 3.01 5.55
C ALA A 48 -1.74 4.18 5.55
N ARG A 49 -2.81 4.09 4.75
CA ARG A 49 -3.89 5.09 4.73
C ARG A 49 -4.56 5.18 6.10
N LEU A 50 -4.94 4.06 6.70
CA LEU A 50 -5.57 4.04 8.03
C LEU A 50 -4.68 4.72 9.08
N SER A 51 -3.37 4.48 9.05
CA SER A 51 -2.41 5.14 9.94
C SER A 51 -2.38 6.66 9.75
N ILE A 52 -2.40 7.13 8.50
CA ILE A 52 -2.47 8.56 8.17
C ILE A 52 -3.80 9.17 8.63
N ASP A 53 -4.91 8.47 8.40
CA ASP A 53 -6.25 8.92 8.81
C ASP A 53 -6.37 9.00 10.34
N MET A 54 -5.76 8.07 11.07
CA MET A 54 -5.67 8.13 12.53
C MET A 54 -4.86 9.35 13.00
N LEU A 55 -3.74 9.66 12.35
CA LEU A 55 -2.96 10.87 12.64
C LEU A 55 -3.74 12.15 12.34
N ASP A 56 -4.53 12.17 11.27
CA ASP A 56 -5.41 13.30 10.93
C ASP A 56 -6.55 13.45 11.93
N MET A 57 -7.13 12.34 12.39
CA MET A 57 -8.12 12.33 13.46
C MET A 57 -7.53 12.86 14.76
N ILE A 58 -6.31 12.44 15.12
CA ILE A 58 -5.57 13.01 16.26
C ILE A 58 -5.35 14.51 16.03
N LYS A 59 -5.01 14.96 14.82
CA LYS A 59 -4.92 16.39 14.43
C LYS A 59 -6.24 17.16 14.62
N ALA A 60 -7.38 16.57 14.33
CA ALA A 60 -8.66 17.24 14.59
C ALA A 60 -9.02 17.21 16.08
N LYS A 61 -8.83 16.08 16.77
CA LYS A 61 -9.30 15.86 18.14
C LYS A 61 -8.54 16.63 19.20
N THR A 62 -7.23 16.81 19.03
CA THR A 62 -6.41 17.53 20.02
C THR A 62 -6.13 18.99 19.59
N GLU A 63 -6.90 19.52 18.63
CA GLU A 63 -6.84 20.93 18.23
C GLU A 63 -7.20 21.82 19.42
N GLY A 64 -6.45 22.90 19.64
CA GLY A 64 -6.64 23.82 20.77
C GLY A 64 -6.09 23.36 22.12
N SER A 65 -5.72 22.08 22.28
CA SER A 65 -5.07 21.55 23.50
C SER A 65 -3.57 21.27 23.32
N ARG A 66 -3.03 21.54 22.14
CA ARG A 66 -1.64 21.23 21.76
C ARG A 66 -0.73 22.43 21.81
N THR A 67 0.54 22.18 22.14
CA THR A 67 1.58 23.19 22.10
C THR A 67 1.97 23.51 20.64
N PRO A 68 2.60 24.68 20.39
CA PRO A 68 3.13 25.01 19.07
C PRO A 68 4.16 23.99 18.56
N ASN A 69 4.89 23.33 19.47
CA ASN A 69 5.87 22.31 19.14
C ASN A 69 5.20 21.04 18.62
N GLU A 70 4.21 20.53 19.36
CA GLU A 70 3.42 19.35 18.99
C GLU A 70 2.72 19.54 17.64
N THR A 71 2.15 20.72 17.42
CA THR A 71 1.47 21.07 16.17
C THR A 71 2.44 21.00 14.99
N LYS A 72 3.62 21.63 15.11
CA LYS A 72 4.65 21.60 14.06
C LYS A 72 5.13 20.17 13.75
N VAL A 73 5.37 19.37 14.78
CA VAL A 73 5.81 17.98 14.60
C VAL A 73 4.75 17.16 13.87
N LEU A 74 3.49 17.25 14.31
CA LEU A 74 2.40 16.50 13.70
C LEU A 74 2.16 16.92 12.25
N GLU A 75 2.16 18.23 11.95
CA GLU A 75 1.96 18.72 10.59
C GLU A 75 3.09 18.30 9.66
N ARG A 76 4.33 18.36 10.14
CA ARG A 76 5.49 17.85 9.40
C ARG A 76 5.33 16.38 9.06
N ILE A 77 4.98 15.56 10.04
CA ILE A 77 4.84 14.10 9.87
C ILE A 77 3.68 13.79 8.93
N LEU A 78 2.51 14.40 9.13
CA LEU A 78 1.36 14.22 8.24
C LEU A 78 1.67 14.62 6.81
N SER A 79 2.33 15.76 6.60
CA SER A 79 2.73 16.21 5.26
C SER A 79 3.70 15.22 4.62
N GLN A 80 4.70 14.77 5.37
CA GLN A 80 5.67 13.80 4.87
C GLN A 80 4.97 12.50 4.49
N LEU A 81 4.17 11.91 5.38
CA LEU A 81 3.46 10.65 5.13
C LEU A 81 2.51 10.77 3.93
N LYS A 82 1.74 11.86 3.81
CA LYS A 82 0.80 12.07 2.69
C LYS A 82 1.52 12.12 1.34
N ILE A 83 2.64 12.85 1.24
CA ILE A 83 3.43 12.91 0.00
C ILE A 83 3.96 11.51 -0.37
N ASN A 84 4.58 10.83 0.59
CA ASN A 84 5.15 9.51 0.37
C ASN A 84 4.08 8.46 0.03
N PHE A 85 2.90 8.56 0.63
CA PHE A 85 1.77 7.70 0.37
C PHE A 85 1.25 7.84 -1.06
N VAL A 86 1.04 9.07 -1.53
CA VAL A 86 0.57 9.34 -2.90
C VAL A 86 1.58 8.84 -3.93
N GLU A 87 2.87 9.09 -3.72
CA GLU A 87 3.92 8.56 -4.60
C GLU A 87 3.88 7.03 -4.69
N GLU A 88 3.70 6.36 -3.55
CA GLU A 88 3.70 4.91 -3.48
C GLU A 88 2.42 4.29 -4.06
N LEU A 89 1.29 5.00 -3.92
CA LEU A 89 0.01 4.66 -4.54
C LEU A 89 0.09 4.73 -6.07
N GLU A 90 0.71 5.79 -6.60
CA GLU A 90 0.93 5.93 -8.04
C GLU A 90 1.85 4.85 -8.59
N LYS A 91 2.90 4.47 -7.85
CA LYS A 91 3.77 3.34 -8.23
C LYS A 91 3.01 2.02 -8.25
N GLU A 92 2.17 1.76 -7.24
CA GLU A 92 1.38 0.53 -7.19
C GLU A 92 0.39 0.44 -8.35
N ARG A 93 -0.29 1.55 -8.68
CA ARG A 93 -1.18 1.62 -9.85
C ARG A 93 -0.46 1.30 -11.15
N LYS A 94 0.74 1.84 -11.34
CA LYS A 94 1.58 1.57 -12.53
C LYS A 94 2.01 0.11 -12.61
N GLN A 95 2.44 -0.49 -11.50
CA GLN A 95 2.82 -1.91 -11.44
C GLN A 95 1.65 -2.83 -11.76
N LYS A 96 0.46 -2.52 -11.23
CA LYS A 96 -0.76 -3.30 -11.48
C LYS A 96 -1.17 -3.23 -12.96
N ALA A 97 -1.15 -2.03 -13.57
CA ALA A 97 -1.44 -1.84 -14.99
C ALA A 97 -0.45 -2.54 -15.93
N GLU A 98 0.84 -2.62 -15.58
CA GLU A 98 1.84 -3.40 -16.34
C GLU A 98 1.62 -4.92 -16.20
N SER A 99 1.19 -5.39 -15.02
CA SER A 99 0.90 -6.81 -14.79
C SER A 99 -0.36 -7.29 -15.54
N GLU A 100 -1.33 -6.41 -15.73
CA GLU A 100 -2.56 -6.68 -16.49
C GLU A 100 -2.27 -6.72 -18.01
N LYS A 101 -1.47 -5.77 -18.54
CA LYS A 101 -1.02 -5.79 -19.95
C LYS A 101 -0.21 -7.04 -20.33
N LYS A 102 0.59 -7.58 -19.40
CA LYS A 102 1.37 -8.81 -19.63
C LYS A 102 0.53 -10.09 -19.61
N THR A 103 -0.65 -10.04 -19.00
CA THR A 103 -1.61 -11.14 -19.00
C THR A 103 -2.39 -11.21 -20.32
N GLU A 104 -2.70 -10.06 -20.94
CA GLU A 104 -3.38 -9.98 -22.24
C GLU A 104 -2.49 -10.47 -23.41
N GLU A 105 -1.20 -10.09 -23.47
CA GLU A 105 -0.27 -10.58 -24.52
C GLU A 105 -0.02 -12.10 -24.49
N LYS A 106 -0.23 -12.76 -23.34
CA LYS A 106 -0.06 -14.21 -23.19
C LYS A 106 -1.36 -14.98 -23.50
N GLY A 107 -2.50 -14.30 -23.55
CA GLY A 107 -3.80 -14.83 -23.97
C GLY A 107 -3.89 -15.04 -25.49
N GLU A 108 -3.50 -14.03 -26.28
CA GLU A 108 -3.62 -14.08 -27.75
C GLU A 108 -2.70 -15.12 -28.42
N LYS A 109 -1.53 -15.45 -27.84
CA LYS A 109 -0.65 -16.50 -28.39
C LYS A 109 -1.17 -17.93 -28.20
N LYS A 110 -2.18 -18.16 -27.35
CA LYS A 110 -2.76 -19.50 -27.14
C LYS A 110 -3.90 -19.83 -28.11
N GLU A 111 -4.59 -18.83 -28.64
CA GLU A 111 -5.76 -19.06 -29.50
C GLU A 111 -5.38 -19.40 -30.95
N GLN A 112 -4.30 -18.83 -31.48
CA GLN A 112 -3.81 -19.13 -32.85
C GLN A 112 -3.13 -20.51 -33.00
N LYS A 113 -2.66 -21.16 -31.93
CA LYS A 113 -2.13 -22.54 -32.01
C LYS A 113 -3.24 -23.60 -32.05
N SER A 114 -4.42 -23.30 -31.51
CA SER A 114 -5.53 -24.28 -31.42
C SER A 114 -6.33 -24.44 -32.72
N SER A 115 -6.28 -23.46 -33.62
CA SER A 115 -7.03 -23.46 -34.88
C SER A 115 -6.31 -24.16 -36.05
N ASN A 116 -5.00 -24.35 -35.99
CA ASN A 116 -4.23 -24.99 -37.07
C ASN A 116 -4.10 -26.53 -36.93
N GLU A 117 -4.50 -27.09 -35.78
CA GLU A 117 -4.44 -28.54 -35.54
C GLU A 117 -5.78 -29.24 -35.84
N LYS A 118 -6.91 -28.51 -35.82
CA LYS A 118 -8.24 -29.05 -36.14
C LYS A 118 -8.52 -29.22 -37.64
N SER A 119 -7.82 -28.50 -38.52
CA SER A 119 -8.04 -28.57 -39.98
C SER A 119 -7.35 -29.77 -40.66
N LYS A 120 -6.44 -30.50 -39.97
CA LYS A 120 -5.76 -31.68 -40.54
C LYS A 120 -6.44 -33.03 -40.22
N ALA A 121 -7.35 -33.07 -39.25
CA ALA A 121 -7.98 -34.32 -38.80
C ALA A 121 -9.29 -34.69 -39.55
N GLN A 122 -9.85 -33.80 -40.37
CA GLN A 122 -11.15 -34.01 -41.03
C GLN A 122 -11.08 -34.57 -42.46
N LYS A 123 -9.89 -34.82 -43.03
CA LYS A 123 -9.75 -35.30 -44.43
C LYS A 123 -9.43 -36.79 -44.58
N SER A 124 -9.42 -37.59 -43.51
CA SER A 124 -9.01 -39.00 -43.56
C SER A 124 -10.09 -40.04 -43.21
N LYS A 125 -11.36 -39.64 -42.98
CA LYS A 125 -12.43 -40.59 -42.61
C LYS A 125 -13.44 -40.96 -43.71
N ASP A 126 -13.33 -40.44 -44.93
CA ASP A 126 -14.29 -40.72 -46.03
C ASP A 126 -13.82 -41.74 -47.09
N LYS A 127 -12.90 -42.66 -46.75
CA LYS A 127 -12.42 -43.65 -47.74
C LYS A 127 -12.39 -45.11 -47.30
N LYS A 128 -13.16 -45.51 -46.29
CA LYS A 128 -13.19 -46.94 -45.86
C LYS A 128 -14.56 -47.60 -45.70
N GLU A 129 -15.64 -46.97 -46.13
CA GLU A 129 -16.96 -47.63 -46.24
C GLU A 129 -17.59 -47.38 -47.60
N THR A 130 -17.06 -48.03 -48.64
CA THR A 130 -17.88 -48.60 -49.72
C THR A 130 -17.04 -49.57 -50.53
N ASN A 131 -17.45 -50.84 -50.47
CA ASN A 131 -17.47 -51.83 -51.56
C ASN A 131 -16.23 -51.94 -52.48
#